data_AF-A0A7X7PUD2-F1
#
_entry.id   AF-A0A7X7PUD2-F1
#
_cell.length_a   1.000
_cell.length_b   1.000
_cell.length_c   1.000
_cell.angle_alpha   90.00
_cell.angle_beta   90.00
_cell.angle_gamma   90.00
#
_symmetry.space_group_name_H-M   'P 1'
#
loop_
_entity.id
_entity.type
_entity.pdbx_description
1 polymer ?
#
loop_
_entity_poly.entity_id
_entity_poly.type
_entity_poly.pdbx_seq_one_letter_code
_entity_poly.pdbx_strand_id
1 'polypeptide(L)'
;SALDGDNGWPLLHDADYGAGQFQVLTIPENFADLYHYPEAPLNAIRRTLTDHLPVVLEAPSKVSLFVYDNGTFVVHNFRDESVRATVVLDESAVRLEELGTKATLRLADRRGSAGRDKPSVVIGRYAEVDLPPHSFRAFRRAR
;
A
#
# COMPACT_ATOMS: atom_id res chain seq x y z
N SER A 1 -11.06 -29.22 16.95
CA SER A 1 -9.81 -29.81 17.42
C SER A 1 -9.22 -28.91 18.48
N ALA A 2 -8.86 -29.49 19.63
CA ALA A 2 -8.19 -28.81 20.73
C ALA A 2 -6.74 -28.51 20.34
N LEU A 3 -6.37 -27.24 20.32
CA LEU A 3 -5.00 -26.73 20.37
C LEU A 3 -5.06 -25.44 21.19
N ASP A 4 -4.43 -25.46 22.35
CA ASP A 4 -4.09 -24.26 23.13
C ASP A 4 -2.95 -23.57 22.36
N GLY A 5 -3.20 -22.43 21.73
CA GLY A 5 -2.24 -21.79 20.82
C GLY A 5 -2.67 -20.37 20.46
N ASP A 6 -1.67 -19.51 20.23
CA ASP A 6 -1.81 -18.07 19.92
C ASP A 6 -3.12 -17.76 19.17
N ASN A 7 -3.96 -16.93 19.79
CA ASN A 7 -5.29 -16.56 19.33
C ASN A 7 -5.30 -16.16 17.84
N GLY A 8 -5.63 -17.12 16.97
CA GLY A 8 -5.63 -16.98 15.51
C GLY A 8 -6.88 -16.31 14.95
N TRP A 9 -7.40 -15.28 15.64
CA TRP A 9 -8.59 -14.57 15.16
C TRP A 9 -8.27 -13.84 13.84
N PRO A 10 -9.11 -13.98 12.81
CA PRO A 10 -8.85 -13.34 11.53
C PRO A 10 -8.93 -11.82 11.67
N LEU A 11 -7.90 -11.14 11.20
CA LEU A 11 -7.87 -9.68 11.14
C LEU A 11 -8.74 -9.17 9.97
N LEU A 12 -8.58 -9.80 8.82
CA LEU A 12 -9.33 -9.51 7.59
C LEU A 12 -9.85 -10.83 7.03
N HIS A 13 -11.15 -10.89 6.77
CA HIS A 13 -11.80 -11.95 6.04
C HIS A 13 -12.26 -11.42 4.68
N ASP A 14 -12.04 -12.19 3.62
CA ASP A 14 -12.39 -11.85 2.24
C ASP A 14 -13.09 -13.04 1.60
N ALA A 15 -14.22 -12.80 0.95
CA ALA A 15 -15.06 -13.84 0.37
C ALA A 15 -15.82 -13.34 -0.87
N ASP A 16 -15.95 -14.20 -1.87
CA ASP A 16 -16.77 -13.91 -3.05
C ASP A 16 -18.26 -13.80 -2.67
N TYR A 17 -18.93 -12.76 -3.15
CA TYR A 17 -20.37 -12.56 -3.00
C TYR A 17 -21.01 -12.19 -4.34
N GLY A 18 -21.39 -13.22 -5.10
CA GLY A 18 -21.92 -13.05 -6.46
C GLY A 18 -20.85 -12.51 -7.40
N ALA A 19 -21.07 -11.31 -7.95
CA ALA A 19 -20.11 -10.61 -8.80
C ALA A 19 -19.21 -9.61 -8.02
N GLY A 20 -19.35 -9.54 -6.70
CA GLY A 20 -18.57 -8.64 -5.83
C GLY A 20 -17.76 -9.40 -4.78
N GLN A 21 -17.12 -8.62 -3.89
CA GLN A 21 -16.35 -9.12 -2.75
C GLN A 21 -17.03 -8.68 -1.44
N PHE A 22 -17.04 -9.57 -0.45
CA PHE A 22 -17.50 -9.31 0.90
C PHE A 22 -16.32 -9.39 1.88
N GLN A 23 -15.98 -8.24 2.46
CA GLN A 23 -14.80 -8.09 3.31
C GLN A 23 -15.21 -7.71 4.73
N VAL A 24 -14.66 -8.41 5.72
CA VAL A 24 -14.86 -8.12 7.15
C VAL A 24 -13.51 -7.83 7.79
N LEU A 25 -13.34 -6.60 8.25
CA LEU A 25 -12.17 -6.15 9.01
C LEU A 25 -12.53 -6.10 10.50
N THR A 26 -11.79 -6.83 11.32
CA THR A 26 -11.95 -6.81 12.77
C THR A 26 -11.42 -5.50 13.33
N ILE A 27 -12.29 -4.71 13.95
CA ILE A 27 -11.93 -3.42 14.54
C ILE A 27 -11.75 -3.59 16.07
N PRO A 28 -10.61 -3.14 16.63
CA PRO A 28 -10.39 -3.17 18.08
C PRO A 28 -11.35 -2.20 18.81
N GLU A 29 -11.63 -2.46 20.09
CA GLU A 29 -12.47 -1.57 20.91
C GLU A 29 -11.87 -0.15 21.00
N ASN A 30 -10.54 -0.06 21.05
CA ASN A 30 -9.81 1.21 20.97
C ASN A 30 -9.28 1.42 19.54
N PHE A 31 -9.85 2.40 18.83
CA PHE A 31 -9.41 2.76 17.48
C PHE A 31 -7.94 3.18 17.41
N ALA A 32 -7.34 3.64 18.51
CA ALA A 32 -5.93 3.99 18.53
C ALA A 32 -5.02 2.78 18.24
N ASP A 33 -5.48 1.56 18.52
CA ASP A 33 -4.72 0.33 18.32
C ASP A 33 -4.45 0.04 16.83
N LEU A 34 -5.26 0.59 15.92
CA LEU A 34 -5.02 0.53 14.47
C LEU A 34 -3.69 1.19 14.10
N TYR A 35 -3.25 2.23 14.83
CA TYR A 35 -1.96 2.89 14.61
C TYR A 35 -0.77 2.06 15.09
N HIS A 36 -1.01 0.95 15.78
CA HIS A 36 0.01 0.04 16.27
C HIS A 36 0.14 -1.23 15.42
N TYR A 37 -0.61 -1.34 14.33
CA TYR A 37 -0.50 -2.49 13.42
C TYR A 37 0.91 -2.62 12.85
N PRO A 38 1.51 -3.83 12.89
CA PRO A 38 2.75 -4.10 12.20
C PRO A 38 2.60 -3.85 10.70
N GLU A 39 3.72 -3.54 10.05
CA GLU A 39 3.73 -3.14 8.65
C GLU A 39 3.16 -4.21 7.71
N ALA A 40 3.51 -5.48 7.92
CA ALA A 40 3.06 -6.58 7.06
C ALA A 40 1.53 -6.75 7.00
N PRO A 41 0.79 -6.90 8.12
CA PRO A 41 -0.67 -6.99 8.09
C PRO A 41 -1.32 -5.68 7.63
N LEU A 42 -0.77 -4.51 8.01
CA LEU A 42 -1.29 -3.22 7.54
C LEU A 42 -1.20 -3.08 6.02
N ASN A 43 -0.07 -3.47 5.43
CA ASN A 43 0.11 -3.44 3.98
C ASN A 43 -0.77 -4.48 3.27
N ALA A 44 -1.08 -5.61 3.90
CA ALA A 44 -2.06 -6.56 3.36
C ALA A 44 -3.47 -5.94 3.31
N ILE A 45 -3.90 -5.32 4.41
CA ILE A 45 -5.19 -4.60 4.47
C ILE A 45 -5.25 -3.50 3.39
N ARG A 46 -4.21 -2.67 3.29
CA ARG A 46 -4.14 -1.61 2.28
C ARG A 46 -4.30 -2.18 0.87
N ARG A 47 -3.51 -3.21 0.50
CA ARG A 47 -3.61 -3.85 -0.82
C ARG A 47 -5.01 -4.36 -1.12
N THR A 48 -5.65 -5.05 -0.19
CA THR A 48 -6.99 -5.60 -0.39
C THR A 48 -8.06 -4.51 -0.53
N LEU A 49 -8.02 -3.47 0.32
CA LEU A 49 -9.05 -2.43 0.32
C LEU A 49 -8.86 -1.40 -0.80
N THR A 50 -7.63 -1.20 -1.28
CA THR A 50 -7.32 -0.15 -2.27
C THR A 50 -6.93 -0.68 -3.65
N ASP A 51 -7.25 -1.94 -3.98
CA ASP A 51 -6.91 -2.54 -5.28
C ASP A 51 -7.47 -1.78 -6.49
N HIS A 52 -8.62 -1.12 -6.30
CA HIS A 52 -9.25 -0.29 -7.34
C HIS A 52 -8.58 1.08 -7.53
N LEU A 53 -7.66 1.49 -6.64
CA LEU A 53 -6.94 2.75 -6.75
C LEU A 53 -5.71 2.58 -7.66
N PRO A 54 -5.32 3.62 -8.42
CA PRO A 54 -4.15 3.56 -9.30
C PRO A 54 -2.81 3.53 -8.56
N VAL A 55 -2.84 3.73 -7.24
CA VAL A 55 -1.68 3.86 -6.37
C VAL A 55 -1.98 3.17 -5.04
N VAL A 56 -1.07 2.32 -4.59
CA VAL A 56 -1.12 1.64 -3.28
C VAL A 56 0.13 1.99 -2.48
N LEU A 57 -0.04 2.18 -1.17
CA LEU A 57 1.03 2.51 -0.24
C LEU A 57 1.47 1.28 0.57
N GLU A 58 2.78 1.03 0.57
CA GLU A 58 3.42 0.07 1.47
C GLU A 58 4.39 0.84 2.38
N ALA A 59 4.05 0.91 3.67
CA ALA A 59 4.82 1.65 4.67
C ALA A 59 4.39 1.24 6.09
N PRO A 60 5.15 1.57 7.13
CA PRO A 60 4.71 1.48 8.52
C PRO A 60 3.39 2.24 8.82
N SER A 61 2.87 2.01 10.02
CA SER A 61 1.73 2.77 10.55
C SER A 61 2.04 4.27 10.64
N LYS A 62 0.98 5.09 10.65
CA LYS A 62 1.06 6.57 10.66
C LYS A 62 1.70 7.19 9.40
N VAL A 63 1.70 6.46 8.28
CA VAL A 63 1.95 7.00 6.94
C VAL A 63 0.67 6.89 6.12
N SER A 64 0.26 7.98 5.47
CA SER A 64 -1.00 8.06 4.73
C SER A 64 -0.80 8.41 3.28
N LEU A 65 -1.71 7.91 2.43
CA LEU A 65 -1.78 8.18 1.00
C LEU A 65 -3.07 8.95 0.71
N PHE A 66 -2.95 10.03 -0.05
CA PHE A 66 -4.07 10.84 -0.53
C PHE A 66 -4.04 10.84 -2.06
N VAL A 67 -5.03 10.24 -2.72
CA VAL A 67 -5.09 10.11 -4.18
C VAL A 67 -6.11 11.10 -4.74
N TYR A 68 -5.76 11.76 -5.85
CA TYR A 68 -6.61 12.72 -6.55
C TYR A 68 -6.95 12.24 -7.97
N ASP A 69 -8.04 12.77 -8.52
CA ASP A 69 -8.55 12.44 -9.86
C ASP A 69 -7.68 12.98 -11.01
N ASN A 70 -6.92 14.05 -10.77
CA ASN A 70 -6.01 14.66 -11.73
C ASN A 70 -4.67 13.90 -11.93
N GLY A 71 -4.60 12.64 -11.50
CA GLY A 71 -3.38 11.82 -11.61
C GLY A 71 -2.26 12.23 -10.66
N THR A 72 -2.58 12.99 -9.61
CA THR A 72 -1.63 13.30 -8.53
C THR A 72 -1.99 12.57 -7.25
N PHE A 73 -1.00 12.44 -6.36
CA PHE A 73 -1.21 11.90 -5.02
C PHE A 73 -0.17 12.46 -4.06
N VAL A 74 -0.48 12.42 -2.77
CA VAL A 74 0.40 12.88 -1.69
C VAL A 74 0.64 11.71 -0.74
N VAL A 75 1.90 11.54 -0.35
CA VAL A 75 2.28 10.63 0.75
C VAL A 75 2.74 11.48 1.92
N HIS A 76 2.15 11.27 3.09
CA HIS A 76 2.43 12.02 4.30
C HIS A 76 2.92 11.08 5.40
N ASN A 77 4.09 11.38 5.96
CA ASN A 77 4.62 10.75 7.16
C ASN A 77 4.23 11.57 8.40
N PHE A 78 3.37 11.00 9.25
CA PHE A 78 2.97 11.61 10.53
C PHE A 78 3.87 11.19 11.70
N ARG A 79 4.87 10.34 11.47
CA ARG A 79 5.80 9.89 12.51
C ARG A 79 6.85 10.95 12.82
N ASP A 80 7.43 10.84 14.00
CA ASP A 80 8.55 11.66 14.47
C ASP A 80 9.90 11.23 13.85
N GLU A 81 9.91 10.14 13.07
CA GLU A 81 11.10 9.55 12.43
C GLU A 81 10.94 9.49 10.90
N SER A 82 12.08 9.49 10.20
CA SER A 82 12.10 9.31 8.74
C SER A 82 11.64 7.90 8.37
N VAL A 83 10.85 7.80 7.31
CA VAL A 83 10.37 6.52 6.77
C VAL A 83 10.70 6.41 5.30
N ARG A 84 11.12 5.22 4.89
CA ARG A 84 11.14 4.82 3.48
C ARG A 84 9.81 4.15 3.14
N ALA A 85 8.98 4.85 2.39
CA ALA A 85 7.70 4.34 1.91
C ALA A 85 7.85 3.80 0.49
N THR A 86 7.17 2.70 0.19
CA THR A 86 7.07 2.16 -1.16
C THR A 86 5.72 2.52 -1.75
N VAL A 87 5.74 3.21 -2.89
CA VAL A 87 4.54 3.53 -3.65
C VAL A 87 4.44 2.57 -4.81
N VAL A 88 3.37 1.81 -4.85
CA VAL A 88 3.09 0.81 -5.89
C VAL A 88 2.10 1.42 -6.87
N LEU A 89 2.41 1.32 -8.15
CA LEU A 89 1.65 1.86 -9.27
C LEU A 89 1.19 0.72 -10.17
N ASP A 90 0.12 0.98 -10.92
CA ASP A 90 -0.30 0.12 -12.02
C ASP A 90 0.82 -0.03 -13.09
N GLU A 91 0.74 -1.08 -13.91
CA GLU A 91 1.70 -1.34 -14.99
C GLU A 91 1.73 -0.24 -16.06
N SER A 92 0.66 0.56 -16.15
CA SER A 92 0.53 1.65 -17.12
C SER A 92 1.34 2.89 -16.74
N ALA A 93 1.81 3.00 -15.49
CA ALA A 93 2.58 4.14 -15.05
C ALA A 93 3.98 4.15 -15.68
N VAL A 94 4.24 5.12 -16.56
CA VAL A 94 5.53 5.27 -17.25
C VAL A 94 6.46 6.19 -16.49
N ARG A 95 5.92 7.22 -15.83
CA ARG A 95 6.72 8.25 -15.17
C ARG A 95 6.09 8.68 -13.85
N LEU A 96 6.95 8.90 -12.85
CA LEU A 96 6.58 9.48 -11.57
C LEU A 96 7.39 10.75 -11.33
N GLU A 97 6.70 11.88 -11.26
CA GLU A 97 7.31 13.20 -11.05
C GLU A 97 6.95 13.72 -9.66
N GLU A 98 7.93 14.15 -8.88
CA GLU A 98 7.70 14.86 -7.63
C GLU A 98 7.36 16.33 -7.92
N LEU A 99 6.23 16.81 -7.43
CA LEU A 99 5.74 18.15 -7.72
C LEU A 99 6.55 19.26 -7.04
N GLY A 100 7.11 19.00 -5.86
CA GLY A 100 7.89 19.98 -5.10
C GLY A 100 9.25 20.29 -5.74
N THR A 101 9.95 19.24 -6.18
CA THR A 101 11.31 19.34 -6.75
C THR A 101 11.33 19.32 -8.27
N LYS A 102 10.23 18.90 -8.91
CA LYS A 102 10.13 18.53 -10.33
C LYS A 102 11.07 17.39 -10.73
N ALA A 103 11.62 16.66 -9.75
CA ALA A 103 12.47 15.51 -10.01
C ALA A 103 11.64 14.34 -10.52
N THR A 104 12.19 13.58 -11.47
CA THR A 104 11.57 12.34 -11.95
C THR A 104 12.18 11.16 -11.20
N LEU A 105 11.33 10.36 -10.56
CA LEU A 105 11.72 9.15 -9.87
C LEU A 105 11.77 7.99 -10.85
N ARG A 106 12.74 7.08 -10.64
CA ARG A 106 12.83 5.84 -11.40
C ARG A 106 11.80 4.85 -10.84
N LEU A 107 11.06 4.24 -11.76
CA LEU A 107 10.16 3.14 -11.45
C LEU A 107 10.91 1.81 -11.62
N ALA A 108 10.75 0.92 -10.65
CA ALA A 108 11.20 -0.46 -10.73
C ALA A 108 10.01 -1.38 -11.02
N ASP A 109 10.26 -2.45 -11.79
CA ASP A 109 9.23 -3.44 -12.08
C ASP A 109 8.96 -4.30 -10.84
N ARG A 110 7.69 -4.38 -10.45
CA ARG A 110 7.23 -5.36 -9.45
C ARG A 110 6.89 -6.64 -10.18
N ARG A 111 7.60 -7.72 -9.87
CA ARG A 111 7.38 -9.03 -10.51
C ARG A 111 6.60 -9.97 -9.60
N GLY A 112 5.60 -10.63 -10.16
CA GLY A 112 4.81 -11.68 -9.53
C GLY A 112 5.16 -13.05 -10.09
N SER A 113 4.82 -14.10 -9.35
CA SER A 113 4.92 -15.47 -9.85
C SER A 113 3.74 -15.76 -10.78
N ALA A 114 4.01 -16.33 -11.96
CA ALA A 114 2.99 -16.84 -12.86
C ALA A 114 2.67 -18.34 -12.62
N GLY A 115 3.14 -18.90 -11.50
CA GLY A 115 3.10 -20.32 -11.17
C GLY A 115 4.50 -20.92 -10.99
N ARG A 116 4.56 -22.16 -10.48
CA ARG A 116 5.80 -22.81 -10.02
C ARG A 116 6.86 -22.99 -11.12
N ASP A 117 6.43 -23.10 -12.39
CA ASP A 117 7.31 -23.34 -13.56
C ASP A 117 7.20 -22.26 -14.65
N LYS A 118 6.58 -21.11 -14.35
CA LYS A 118 6.47 -20.01 -15.33
C LYS A 118 7.41 -18.86 -14.97
N PRO A 119 8.00 -18.18 -15.97
CA PRO A 119 8.79 -16.98 -15.69
C PRO A 119 7.93 -15.94 -14.97
N SER A 120 8.56 -15.23 -14.03
CA SER A 120 7.90 -14.13 -13.30
C SER A 120 7.39 -13.06 -14.26
N VAL A 121 6.17 -12.58 -14.05
CA VAL A 121 5.51 -11.57 -14.87
C VAL A 121 5.53 -10.24 -14.15
N VAL A 122 5.67 -9.13 -14.88
CA VAL A 122 5.54 -7.79 -14.28
C VAL A 122 4.07 -7.58 -13.93
N ILE A 123 3.78 -7.39 -12.65
CA ILE A 123 2.41 -7.22 -12.11
C ILE A 123 2.13 -5.77 -11.71
N GLY A 124 3.10 -4.88 -11.88
CA GLY A 124 3.01 -3.47 -11.53
C GLY A 124 4.37 -2.83 -11.47
N ARG A 125 4.42 -1.58 -11.04
CA ARG A 125 5.65 -0.82 -10.84
C ARG A 125 5.70 -0.26 -9.44
N TYR A 126 6.89 0.10 -8.96
CA TYR A 126 7.02 0.76 -7.66
C TYR A 126 8.15 1.78 -7.65
N ALA A 127 8.05 2.71 -6.71
CA ALA A 127 9.10 3.65 -6.36
C ALA A 127 9.25 3.70 -4.84
N GLU A 128 10.50 3.72 -4.38
CA GLU A 128 10.81 4.02 -2.99
C GLU A 128 10.93 5.53 -2.80
N VAL A 129 10.35 6.02 -1.72
CA VAL A 129 10.27 7.43 -1.38
C VAL A 129 10.70 7.60 0.07
N ASP A 130 11.81 8.29 0.29
CA ASP A 130 12.19 8.73 1.63
C ASP A 130 11.34 9.93 2.05
N LEU A 131 10.74 9.83 3.23
CA LEU A 131 9.88 10.84 3.85
C LEU A 131 10.47 11.24 5.20
N PRO A 132 10.97 12.48 5.35
CA PRO A 132 11.37 13.03 6.65
C PRO A 132 10.22 13.00 7.69
N PRO A 133 10.53 13.20 8.99
CA PRO A 133 9.52 13.35 10.04
C PRO A 133 8.53 14.46 9.73
N HIS A 134 7.25 14.25 10.04
CA HIS A 134 6.16 15.24 9.87
C HIS A 134 6.15 15.95 8.52
N SER A 135 6.46 15.22 7.46
CA SER A 135 6.61 15.79 6.13
C SER A 135 5.75 15.04 5.12
N PHE A 136 5.44 15.72 4.03
CA PHE A 136 4.73 15.15 2.92
C PHE A 136 5.48 15.38 1.62
N ARG A 137 5.29 14.47 0.67
CA ARG A 137 5.78 14.60 -0.71
C ARG A 137 4.63 14.35 -1.66
N ALA A 138 4.53 15.20 -2.67
CA ALA A 138 3.46 15.18 -3.66
C ALA A 138 4.01 14.72 -5.00
N PHE A 139 3.27 13.84 -5.67
CA PHE A 139 3.69 13.21 -6.91
C PHE A 139 2.61 13.31 -7.98
N ARG A 140 3.04 13.30 -9.24
CA ARG A 140 2.22 13.14 -10.42
C ARG A 140 2.64 11.90 -11.17
N ARG A 141 1.68 11.01 -11.43
CA ARG A 141 1.89 9.87 -12.33
C ARG A 141 1.53 10.29 -13.75
N ALA A 142 2.33 9.88 -14.73
CA ALA A 142 1.99 9.96 -16.13
C ALA A 142 1.96 8.54 -16.72
N ARG A 143 0.94 8.28 -17.54
CA ARG A 143 0.88 7.13 -18.43
C ARG A 143 1.71 7.36 -19.67
#